data_AF-A0A821N846-F1
#
_entry.id   AF-A0A821N846-F1
#
_cell.length_a   1.000
_cell.length_b   1.000
_cell.length_c   1.000
_cell.angle_alpha   90.00
_cell.angle_beta   90.00
_cell.angle_gamma   90.00
#
_symmetry.space_group_name_H-M   'P 1'
#
loop_
_entity.id
_entity.type
_entity.pdbx_description
1 polymer ?
#
loop_
_entity_poly.entity_id
_entity_poly.type
_entity_poly.pdbx_seq_one_letter_code
_entity_poly.pdbx_strand_id
1 'polypeptide(L)' 'PPQYRLDARLARLLSINNGTRQAIIQALWQYIKTHKLQDPEEREFIHCDAQLQS' A
#
# COMPACT_ATOMS: atom_id res chain seq x y z
N PRO A 1 -0.83 14.18 15.04
CA PRO A 1 0.17 13.72 14.05
C PRO A 1 -0.20 14.25 12.65
N PRO A 2 0.77 14.54 11.77
CA PRO A 2 0.49 15.04 10.43
C PRO A 2 -0.33 14.01 9.64
N GLN A 3 -1.31 14.50 8.89
CA GLN A 3 -2.17 13.71 8.02
C GLN A 3 -1.87 14.05 6.56
N TYR A 4 -1.94 13.04 5.71
CA TYR A 4 -1.67 13.14 4.29
C TYR A 4 -2.92 12.73 3.54
N ARG A 5 -3.31 13.52 2.54
CA ARG A 5 -4.33 13.13 1.56
C ARG A 5 -3.68 12.22 0.54
N LEU A 6 -4.29 11.07 0.29
CA LEU A 6 -3.81 10.13 -0.71
C LEU A 6 -4.26 10.57 -2.11
N ASP A 7 -3.46 10.21 -3.12
CA ASP A 7 -3.92 10.25 -4.50
C ASP A 7 -5.21 9.42 -4.66
N ALA A 8 -6.09 9.84 -5.56
CA ALA A 8 -7.40 9.21 -5.73
C ALA A 8 -7.30 7.71 -6.04
N ARG A 9 -6.27 7.25 -6.78
CA ARG A 9 -6.11 5.83 -7.08
C ARG A 9 -5.64 5.05 -5.85
N LEU A 10 -4.62 5.56 -5.16
CA LEU A 10 -4.09 4.93 -3.95
C LEU A 10 -5.15 4.92 -2.83
N ALA A 11 -5.98 5.96 -2.76
CA ALA A 11 -7.08 6.04 -1.81
C ALA A 11 -8.14 4.95 -2.04
N ARG A 12 -8.47 4.66 -3.30
CA ARG A 12 -9.38 3.55 -3.66
C ARG A 12 -8.74 2.20 -3.37
N LEU A 13 -7.46 2.04 -3.71
CA LEU A 13 -6.72 0.79 -3.50
C LEU A 13 -6.65 0.41 -2.03
N LEU A 14 -6.32 1.37 -1.16
CA LEU A 14 -6.16 1.16 0.27
C LEU A 14 -7.47 1.36 1.05
N SER A 15 -8.55 1.81 0.40
CA SER A 15 -9.80 2.23 1.04
C SER A 15 -9.60 3.33 2.12
N ILE A 16 -8.67 4.25 1.89
CA ILE A 16 -8.31 5.34 2.82
C ILE A 16 -8.20 6.64 2.04
N ASN A 17 -8.97 7.68 2.39
CA ASN A 17 -8.88 8.98 1.70
C ASN A 17 -7.77 9.88 2.26
N ASN A 18 -7.51 9.77 3.57
CA ASN A 18 -6.45 10.48 4.27
C ASN A 18 -6.04 9.68 5.51
N GLY A 19 -4.81 9.87 5.97
CA GLY A 19 -4.34 9.20 7.17
C GLY A 19 -2.96 9.68 7.62
N THR A 20 -2.53 9.19 8.78
CA THR A 20 -1.14 9.36 9.21
C THR A 20 -0.23 8.51 8.34
N ARG A 21 1.06 8.89 8.25
CA ARG A 21 2.07 8.08 7.54
C ARG A 21 2.06 6.61 8.01
N GLN A 22 1.92 6.38 9.32
CA GLN A 22 1.86 5.05 9.89
C GLN A 22 0.63 4.26 9.41
N ALA A 23 -0.56 4.86 9.46
CA ALA A 23 -1.79 4.20 9.03
C ALA A 23 -1.75 3.85 7.53
N ILE A 24 -1.25 4.77 6.70
CA ILE A 24 -1.09 4.57 5.26
C ILE A 24 -0.15 3.40 4.97
N ILE A 25 1.01 3.36 5.64
CA ILE A 25 2.00 2.27 5.46
C ILE A 25 1.43 0.94 5.93
N GLN A 26 0.68 0.90 7.03
CA GLN A 26 0.03 -0.32 7.50
C GLN A 26 -1.00 -0.86 6.51
N ALA A 27 -1.82 0.01 5.93
CA ALA A 27 -2.79 -0.38 4.92
C ALA A 27 -2.11 -0.91 3.65
N LEU A 28 -1.03 -0.26 3.21
CA LEU A 28 -0.21 -0.74 2.08
C LEU A 28 0.39 -2.12 2.37
N TRP A 29 0.93 -2.34 3.57
CA TRP A 29 1.43 -3.65 3.97
C TRP A 29 0.35 -4.72 4.03
N GLN A 30 -0.85 -4.37 4.49
CA GLN A 30 -1.99 -5.28 4.47
C GLN A 30 -2.35 -5.67 3.03
N TYR A 31 -2.38 -4.69 2.11
CA TYR A 31 -2.61 -4.92 0.68
C TYR A 31 -1.57 -5.90 0.11
N ILE A 32 -0.28 -5.63 0.31
CA ILE A 32 0.84 -6.47 -0.13
C ILE A 32 0.67 -7.92 0.34
N LYS A 33 0.35 -8.12 1.62
CA LYS A 33 0.19 -9.46 2.21
C LYS A 33 -1.02 -10.19 1.65
N THR A 34 -2.16 -9.51 1.57
CA THR A 34 -3.40 -10.09 1.05
C THR A 34 -3.26 -10.51 -0.42
N HIS A 35 -2.48 -9.77 -1.21
CA HIS A 35 -2.25 -10.05 -2.63
C HIS A 35 -0.97 -10.87 -2.88
N LYS A 36 -0.26 -11.29 -1.83
CA LYS A 36 0.98 -12.09 -1.90
C LYS A 36 2.05 -11.46 -2.81
N LEU A 37 2.22 -10.15 -2.67
CA LEU A 37 3.13 -9.36 -3.53
C LEU A 37 4.56 -9.31 -2.99
N GLN A 38 4.84 -9.82 -1.80
CA GLN A 38 6.21 -9.93 -1.31
C GLN A 38 6.89 -11.12 -1.98
N ASP A 39 8.13 -10.94 -2.45
CA ASP A 39 8.88 -12.03 -3.04
C ASP A 39 9.13 -13.15 -2.00
N PRO A 40 8.86 -14.42 -2.34
CA PRO A 40 9.00 -15.54 -1.40
C PRO A 40 10.46 -15.91 -1.09
N GLU A 41 11.38 -15.65 -2.00
CA GLU A 41 12.82 -15.93 -1.87
C GLU A 41 13.57 -14.72 -1.32
N GLU A 42 13.27 -13.53 -1.83
CA GLU A 42 13.89 -12.26 -1.44
C GLU A 42 12.90 -11.31 -0.75
N ARG A 43 12.63 -11.56 0.54
CA ARG A 43 11.60 -10.84 1.32
C ARG A 43 11.78 -9.31 1.42
N GLU A 44 12.89 -8.75 0.98
CA GLU A 44 13.11 -7.30 0.89
C GLU A 44 12.42 -6.68 -0.34
N PHE A 45 11.99 -7.50 -1.31
CA PHE A 45 11.35 -7.05 -2.55
C PHE A 45 9.83 -7.24 -2.56
N ILE A 46 9.17 -6.30 -3.24
CA ILE A 46 7.73 -6.27 -3.48
C ILE A 46 7.50 -6.28 -5.00
N HIS A 47 6.78 -7.28 -5.49
CA HIS A 47 6.32 -7.36 -6.86
C HIS A 47 5.02 -6.58 -7.01
N CYS A 48 5.13 -5.30 -7.37
CA CYS A 48 3.96 -4.44 -7.59
C CYS A 48 3.07 -5.05 -8.70
N ASP A 49 1.80 -5.24 -8.40
CA ASP A 49 0.80 -5.62 -9.40
C ASP A 49 0.42 -4.43 -10.29
N ALA A 50 -0.46 -4.65 -11.27
CA ALA A 50 -0.92 -3.61 -12.18
C ALA A 50 -1.59 -2.41 -11.45
N GLN A 51 -2.19 -2.64 -10.27
CA GLN A 51 -2.85 -1.58 -9.50
C GLN A 51 -1.83 -0.69 -8.78
N LEU A 52 -0.72 -1.26 -8.32
CA LEU A 52 0.38 -0.52 -7.69
C LEU A 52 1.34 0.14 -8.70
N GLN A 53 1.48 -0.39 -9.92
CA GLN A 53 2.42 0.15 -10.92
C GLN A 53 1.93 1.37 -11.71
N SER A 54 0.61 1.55 -11.85
CA SER A 54 0.03 2.57 -12.74
C SER A 54 0.21 4.01 -12.25
#